data_AF-V9VMU7-F1
#
_entry.id   AF-V9VMU7-F1
#
_cell.length_a   1.000
_cell.length_b   1.000
_cell.length_c   1.000
_cell.angle_alpha   90.00
_cell.angle_beta   90.00
_cell.angle_gamma   90.00
#
_symmetry.space_group_name_H-M   'P 1'
#
loop_
_entity.id
_entity.type
_entity.pdbx_description
1 polymer ?
#
loop_
_entity_poly.entity_id
_entity_poly.type
_entity_poly.pdbx_seq_one_letter_code
_entity_poly.pdbx_strand_id
1 'polypeptide(L)' 'MLDAALENAMDAPYACKAGVCSTCRCKVLEGEVEMVANHALEDYEVEKGYVLSCQAYPVTDNVVVDYDQ' A
#
# COMPACT_ATOMS: atom_id res chain seq x y z
N MET A 1 -6.20 2.16 -2.34
CA MET A 1 -6.18 0.69 -2.56
C MET A 1 -6.76 -0.09 -1.38
N LEU A 2 -6.42 0.29 -0.13
CA LEU A 2 -6.91 -0.39 1.07
C LEU A 2 -8.43 -0.54 1.11
N ASP A 3 -9.19 0.52 0.82
CA ASP A 3 -10.66 0.45 0.93
C ASP A 3 -11.25 -0.60 -0.03
N ALA A 4 -10.74 -0.69 -1.26
CA ALA A 4 -11.15 -1.73 -2.20
C ALA A 4 -10.81 -3.15 -1.69
N ALA A 5 -9.65 -3.33 -1.03
CA ALA A 5 -9.30 -4.62 -0.42
C ALA A 5 -10.29 -5.00 0.70
N LEU A 6 -10.63 -4.05 1.57
CA LEU A 6 -11.60 -4.27 2.66
C LEU A 6 -13.02 -4.54 2.13
N GLU A 7 -13.45 -3.83 1.09
CA GLU A 7 -14.75 -4.04 0.42
C GLU A 7 -14.86 -5.44 -0.20
N ASN A 8 -13.74 -6.01 -0.66
CA ASN A 8 -13.66 -7.37 -1.19
C ASN A 8 -13.34 -8.41 -0.11
N ALA A 9 -13.52 -8.07 1.17
CA ALA A 9 -13.27 -8.94 2.32
C ALA A 9 -11.85 -9.53 2.37
N MET A 10 -10.86 -8.83 1.83
CA MET A 10 -9.45 -9.16 2.04
C MET A 10 -9.03 -8.71 3.43
N ASP A 11 -8.23 -9.55 4.10
CA ASP A 11 -7.70 -9.26 5.44
C ASP A 11 -6.48 -8.33 5.37
N ALA A 12 -6.68 -7.13 4.85
CA ALA A 12 -5.63 -6.12 4.74
C ALA A 12 -5.42 -5.42 6.09
N PRO A 13 -4.22 -5.47 6.69
CA PRO A 13 -3.95 -4.83 7.97
C PRO A 13 -4.04 -3.30 7.84
N TYR A 14 -4.69 -2.62 8.80
CA TYR A 14 -4.73 -1.16 8.85
C TYR A 14 -4.94 -0.62 10.26
N ALA A 15 -4.55 0.65 10.47
CA ALA A 15 -4.82 1.38 11.71
C ALA A 15 -5.17 2.86 11.46
N CYS A 16 -4.23 3.69 11.00
CA CYS A 16 -4.44 5.15 10.95
C CYS A 16 -5.11 5.68 9.67
N LYS A 17 -4.95 4.99 8.53
CA LYS A 17 -5.31 5.46 7.17
C LYS A 17 -4.76 6.85 6.77
N ALA A 18 -3.76 7.38 7.47
CA ALA A 18 -3.19 8.72 7.25
C ALA A 18 -1.70 8.70 6.84
N GLY A 19 -1.13 7.53 6.52
CA GLY A 19 0.24 7.42 6.05
C GLY A 19 1.34 7.51 7.12
N VAL A 20 0.98 7.37 8.42
CA VAL A 20 1.91 7.60 9.56
C VAL A 20 2.26 6.35 10.38
N CYS A 21 1.53 5.23 10.25
CA CYS A 21 1.67 4.07 11.15
C CYS A 21 2.28 2.79 10.54
N SER A 22 2.48 2.75 9.22
CA SER A 22 2.97 1.58 8.46
C SER A 22 2.18 0.26 8.58
N THR A 23 1.07 0.20 9.33
CA THR A 23 0.23 -1.01 9.43
C THR A 23 -0.33 -1.45 8.07
N CYS A 24 -0.63 -0.51 7.18
CA CYS A 24 -1.16 -0.76 5.84
C CYS A 24 -0.07 -1.03 4.80
N ARG A 25 1.18 -1.27 5.22
CA ARG A 25 2.32 -1.51 4.34
C ARG A 25 2.11 -2.80 3.56
N CYS A 26 2.33 -2.75 2.26
CA CYS A 26 2.40 -3.90 1.39
C CYS A 26 3.51 -3.70 0.35
N LYS A 27 3.90 -4.77 -0.33
CA LYS A 27 4.85 -4.72 -1.44
C LYS A 27 4.13 -4.86 -2.77
N VAL A 28 4.45 -4.00 -3.74
CA VAL A 28 3.95 -4.12 -5.11
C VAL A 28 4.75 -5.22 -5.82
N LEU A 29 4.04 -6.23 -6.33
CA LEU A 29 4.60 -7.35 -7.09
C LEU A 29 4.42 -7.16 -8.60
N GLU A 30 3.33 -6.51 -9.02
CA GLU A 30 3.00 -6.21 -10.41
C GLU A 30 2.26 -4.87 -10.49
N GLY A 31 2.47 -4.13 -11.57
CA GLY A 31 1.85 -2.83 -11.82
C GLY A 31 2.56 -1.68 -11.10
N GLU A 32 1.95 -0.50 -11.18
CA GLU A 32 2.48 0.72 -10.59
C GLU A 32 1.42 1.42 -9.74
N VAL A 33 1.87 2.08 -8.68
CA VAL A 33 1.01 2.83 -7.77
C VAL A 33 1.64 4.17 -7.42
N GLU A 34 0.80 5.16 -7.13
CA GLU A 34 1.22 6.47 -6.65
C GLU A 34 0.76 6.64 -5.20
N MET A 35 1.69 7.07 -4.32
CA MET A 35 1.38 7.35 -2.91
C MET A 35 1.08 8.84 -2.71
N VAL A 36 -0.08 9.15 -2.12
CA VAL A 36 -0.52 10.51 -1.79
C VAL A 36 0.29 11.09 -0.63
N ALA A 37 0.53 10.28 0.41
CA ALA A 37 1.33 10.67 1.55
C ALA A 37 2.14 9.47 2.06
N ASN A 38 3.41 9.72 2.32
CA ASN A 38 4.29 8.78 3.00
C ASN A 38 5.05 9.51 4.11
N HIS A 39 4.70 9.21 5.36
CA HIS A 39 5.39 9.69 6.55
C HIS A 39 5.97 8.54 7.38
N ALA A 40 5.91 7.30 6.87
CA ALA A 40 6.14 6.11 7.67
C ALA A 40 7.09 5.09 7.02
N LEU A 41 7.32 5.16 5.71
CA LEU A 41 8.31 4.36 5.00
C LEU A 41 9.51 5.22 4.64
N GLU A 42 10.70 4.66 4.81
CA GLU A 42 11.96 5.26 4.38
C GLU A 42 12.14 5.11 2.85
N ASP A 43 12.96 5.97 2.24
CA ASP A 43 13.17 5.98 0.78
C ASP A 43 13.60 4.60 0.24
N TYR A 44 14.49 3.91 0.94
CA TYR A 44 14.97 2.58 0.52
C TYR A 44 13.87 1.50 0.59
N GLU A 45 12.84 1.68 1.42
CA GLU A 45 11.69 0.76 1.46
C GLU A 45 10.82 1.01 0.23
N VAL A 46 10.58 2.27 -0.11
CA VAL A 46 9.84 2.66 -1.32
C VAL A 46 10.56 2.15 -2.57
N GLU A 47 11.88 2.31 -2.66
CA GLU A 47 12.71 1.79 -3.75
C GLU A 47 12.64 0.26 -3.88
N LYS A 48 12.40 -0.45 -2.78
CA LYS A 48 12.18 -1.91 -2.76
C LYS A 48 10.75 -2.32 -3.14
N GLY A 49 9.90 -1.35 -3.48
CA GLY A 49 8.51 -1.55 -3.87
C GLY A 49 7.52 -1.60 -2.70
N TYR A 50 7.92 -1.20 -1.49
CA TYR A 50 6.98 -1.08 -0.38
C TYR A 50 6.16 0.20 -0.48
N VAL A 51 4.87 0.09 -0.20
CA VAL A 51 3.91 1.18 -0.28
C VAL A 51 2.90 1.11 0.86
N LEU A 52 2.25 2.23 1.15
CA LEU A 52 1.14 2.30 2.10
C LEU A 52 -0.17 2.17 1.33
N SER A 53 -0.79 0.99 1.32
CA SER A 53 -2.03 0.71 0.57
C SER A 53 -3.18 1.68 0.88
N CYS A 54 -3.19 2.23 2.09
CA CYS A 54 -4.16 3.22 2.56
C CYS A 54 -3.93 4.63 2.01
N GLN A 55 -2.76 4.90 1.45
CA GLN A 55 -2.41 6.16 0.80
C GLN A 55 -1.96 5.95 -0.65
N ALA A 56 -2.16 4.76 -1.22
CA ALA A 56 -1.76 4.42 -2.57
C ALA A 56 -2.96 4.25 -3.52
N TYR A 57 -2.79 4.69 -4.76
CA TYR A 57 -3.73 4.51 -5.86
C TYR A 57 -3.02 3.83 -7.05
N PRO A 58 -3.68 2.88 -7.74
CA PRO A 58 -3.10 2.24 -8.91
C PRO A 58 -2.99 3.23 -10.07
N VAL A 59 -1.86 3.18 -10.79
CA VAL A 59 -1.61 3.97 -12.01
C VAL A 59 -1.80 3.09 -13.26
N THR A 60 -1.69 1.77 -13.10
CA THR A 60 -1.92 0.77 -14.13
C THR A 60 -3.28 0.08 -13.95
N ASP A 61 -3.79 -0.53 -15.03
CA ASP A 61 -5.07 -1.26 -15.04
C ASP A 61 -5.09 -2.46 -14.07
N ASN A 62 -3.93 -3.08 -13.85
CA ASN A 62 -3.75 -4.18 -12.90
C ASN A 62 -2.61 -3.86 -11.93
N VAL A 63 -2.81 -4.19 -10.66
CA VAL A 63 -1.80 -4.10 -9.60
C VAL A 63 -1.93 -5.30 -8.68
N VAL A 64 -0.81 -5.97 -8.40
CA VAL A 64 -0.72 -7.08 -7.44
C VAL A 64 0.12 -6.63 -6.26
N VAL A 65 -0.39 -6.80 -5.04
CA VAL A 65 0.32 -6.48 -3.80
C VAL A 65 0.34 -7.65 -2.83
N ASP A 66 1.35 -7.67 -1.98
CA ASP A 66 1.55 -8.66 -0.93
C ASP A 66 1.68 -7.97 0.44
N TYR A 67 0.85 -8.38 1.41
CA TYR A 67 0.81 -7.83 2.77
C TYR A 67 1.61 -8.65 3.78
N ASP A 68 2.13 -9.83 3.41
CA ASP A 68 2.78 -10.78 4.31
C ASP A 68 4.32 -10.64 4.35
N GLN A 69 4.89 -9.52 3.85
CA GLN A 69 6.34 -9.27 3.76
C GLN A 69 6.92 -8.33 4.81
#